data_AF-A0A433J7A2-F1
#
_entry.id   AF-A0A433J7A2-F1
#
_cell.length_a   1.000
_cell.length_b   1.000
_cell.length_c   1.000
_cell.angle_alpha   90.00
_cell.angle_beta   90.00
_cell.angle_gamma   90.00
#
_symmetry.space_group_name_H-M   'P 1'
#
loop_
_entity.id
_entity.type
_entity.pdbx_description
1 polymer ?
#
loop_
_entity_poly.entity_id
_entity_poly.type
_entity_poly.pdbx_seq_one_letter_code
_entity_poly.pdbx_strand_id
1 'polypeptide(L)'
;MTDATPTPGLSPMETGIRCRCPRCGRGPLFQGYLTLAPRCRDCGLDFSFADPADGPAFFVMSIVSFPVVAFAGWLEVSFEPALWVHFVTSLPLLLIGCLALLRPLKGWIVCAQYIHKAAEARLVEAETTAIPASGACASGSGAVK
;
A
#
# COMPACT_ATOMS: atom_id res chain seq x y z
N MET A 1 15.56 -14.52 -19.50
CA MET A 1 15.42 -15.75 -18.70
C MET A 1 16.37 -15.62 -17.51
N THR A 2 16.04 -14.73 -16.58
CA THR A 2 16.84 -14.50 -15.36
C THR A 2 16.01 -15.13 -14.24
N ASP A 3 16.42 -16.31 -13.83
CA ASP A 3 15.79 -17.09 -12.76
C ASP A 3 15.96 -16.35 -11.43
N ALA A 4 14.96 -15.54 -11.06
CA ALA A 4 14.90 -14.90 -9.75
C ALA A 4 14.52 -15.97 -8.72
N THR A 5 15.54 -16.65 -8.21
CA THR A 5 15.43 -17.56 -7.05
C THR A 5 14.70 -16.81 -5.93
N PRO A 6 13.57 -17.33 -5.39
CA PRO A 6 12.90 -16.69 -4.26
C PRO A 6 13.91 -16.60 -3.13
N THR A 7 14.36 -15.40 -2.77
CA THR A 7 15.33 -15.25 -1.68
C THR A 7 14.58 -15.55 -0.39
N PRO A 8 14.90 -16.65 0.32
CA PRO A 8 14.20 -16.98 1.55
C PRO A 8 14.68 -15.99 2.63
N GLY A 9 13.76 -15.22 3.22
CA GLY A 9 14.05 -14.43 4.42
C GLY A 9 14.13 -12.90 4.27
N LEU A 10 13.65 -12.29 3.19
CA LEU A 10 13.51 -10.83 3.15
C LEU A 10 12.43 -10.40 4.15
N SER A 11 12.83 -9.67 5.20
CA SER A 11 11.88 -9.14 6.16
C SER A 11 11.03 -8.04 5.49
N PRO A 12 9.69 -8.11 5.59
CA PRO A 12 8.79 -7.11 5.01
C PRO A 12 9.06 -5.70 5.53
N MET A 13 9.51 -5.62 6.78
CA MET A 13 9.78 -4.36 7.45
C MET A 13 11.00 -3.66 6.83
N GLU A 14 12.09 -4.40 6.58
CA GLU A 14 13.32 -3.81 6.04
C GLU A 14 13.20 -3.51 4.54
N THR A 15 12.49 -4.36 3.79
CA THR A 15 12.30 -4.19 2.35
C THR A 15 11.25 -3.12 2.04
N GLY A 16 10.19 -3.05 2.86
CA GLY A 16 9.11 -2.07 2.77
C GLY A 16 9.53 -0.65 3.14
N ILE A 17 10.24 -0.48 4.27
CA ILE A 17 10.77 0.83 4.68
C ILE A 17 11.75 1.38 3.65
N ARG A 18 12.59 0.51 3.06
CA ARG A 18 13.54 0.90 2.00
C ARG A 18 12.92 1.05 0.61
N CYS A 19 11.59 0.89 0.47
CA CYS A 19 10.88 1.03 -0.80
C CYS A 19 11.43 0.13 -1.92
N ARG A 20 11.76 -1.13 -1.58
CA ARG A 20 12.32 -2.10 -2.52
C ARG A 20 11.31 -3.19 -2.88
N CYS A 21 11.55 -3.87 -3.99
CA CYS A 21 10.71 -4.96 -4.45
C CYS A 21 10.65 -6.09 -3.40
N PRO A 22 9.45 -6.57 -3.00
CA PRO A 22 9.29 -7.62 -1.98
C PRO A 22 9.81 -9.00 -2.42
N ARG A 23 9.96 -9.24 -3.73
CA ARG A 23 10.46 -10.52 -4.27
C ARG A 23 11.98 -10.57 -4.37
N CYS A 24 12.63 -9.49 -4.80
CA CYS A 24 14.07 -9.48 -5.09
C CYS A 24 14.91 -8.57 -4.18
N GLY A 25 14.30 -7.65 -3.41
CA GLY A 25 15.00 -6.77 -2.47
C GLY A 25 15.98 -5.76 -3.10
N ARG A 26 16.00 -5.63 -4.43
CA ARG A 26 16.97 -4.82 -5.19
C ARG A 26 16.30 -3.69 -5.98
N GLY A 27 15.24 -4.01 -6.71
CA GLY A 27 14.56 -3.04 -7.57
C GLY A 27 13.74 -2.01 -6.79
N PRO A 28 13.69 -0.74 -7.25
CA PRO A 28 12.84 0.27 -6.63
C PRO A 28 11.36 -0.07 -6.83
N LEU A 29 10.56 0.10 -5.78
CA LEU A 29 9.11 -0.10 -5.82
C LEU A 29 8.37 1.08 -6.48
N PHE A 30 8.91 2.28 -6.33
CA PHE A 30 8.33 3.52 -6.85
C PHE A 30 9.14 4.04 -8.04
N GLN A 31 8.44 4.51 -9.07
CA GLN A 31 9.03 5.20 -10.23
C GLN A 31 9.18 6.71 -9.99
N GLY A 32 8.35 7.28 -9.11
CA GLY A 32 8.35 8.69 -8.76
C GLY A 32 8.38 8.91 -7.25
N TYR A 33 7.78 10.00 -6.79
CA TYR A 33 7.69 10.29 -5.35
C TYR A 33 6.63 9.41 -4.65
N LEU A 34 5.46 9.24 -5.28
CA LEU A 34 4.34 8.44 -4.78
C LEU A 34 3.80 7.41 -5.80
N THR A 35 4.28 7.47 -7.05
CA THR A 35 3.82 6.63 -8.16
C THR A 35 4.45 5.25 -8.09
N LEU A 36 3.62 4.23 -7.96
CA LEU A 36 4.04 2.83 -8.00
C LEU A 36 4.51 2.49 -9.41
N ALA A 37 5.65 1.81 -9.54
CA ALA A 37 6.06 1.27 -10.83
C ALA A 37 5.09 0.15 -11.24
N PRO A 38 4.77 -0.05 -12.52
CA PRO A 38 3.92 -1.16 -12.94
C PRO A 38 4.65 -2.50 -12.80
N ARG A 39 5.98 -2.52 -12.95
CA ARG A 39 6.81 -3.72 -12.96
C ARG A 39 8.15 -3.49 -12.30
N CYS A 40 8.69 -4.50 -11.63
CA CYS A 40 10.06 -4.47 -11.14
C CYS A 40 11.06 -4.61 -12.30
N ARG A 41 12.08 -3.74 -12.35
CA ARG A 41 13.13 -3.78 -13.39
C ARG A 41 14.06 -5.00 -13.28
N ASP A 42 14.27 -5.53 -12.08
CA ASP A 42 15.20 -6.65 -11.86
C ASP A 42 14.52 -8.02 -11.99
N CYS A 43 13.35 -8.20 -11.38
CA CYS A 43 12.68 -9.51 -11.29
C CYS A 43 11.41 -9.63 -12.13
N GLY A 44 10.94 -8.54 -12.75
CA GLY A 44 9.75 -8.53 -13.58
C GLY A 44 8.43 -8.76 -12.82
N LEU A 45 8.42 -8.65 -11.48
CA LEU A 45 7.18 -8.74 -10.71
C LEU A 45 6.23 -7.59 -11.10
N ASP A 46 5.01 -7.94 -11.49
CA ASP A 46 3.95 -6.98 -11.76
C ASP A 46 3.36 -6.47 -10.44
N PHE A 47 3.29 -5.16 -10.26
CA PHE A 47 2.81 -4.50 -9.04
C PHE A 47 1.32 -4.12 -9.11
N SER A 48 0.60 -4.51 -10.17
CA SER A 48 -0.84 -4.22 -10.33
C SER A 48 -1.74 -4.88 -9.27
N PHE A 49 -1.21 -5.81 -8.46
CA PHE A 49 -1.94 -6.38 -7.33
C PHE A 49 -2.06 -5.41 -6.14
N ALA A 50 -1.24 -4.37 -6.12
CA ALA A 50 -1.14 -3.45 -5.00
C ALA A 50 -2.14 -2.30 -5.18
N ASP A 51 -3.22 -2.35 -4.41
CA ASP A 51 -4.22 -1.30 -4.37
C ASP A 51 -3.62 -0.01 -3.76
N PRO A 52 -3.93 1.20 -4.29
CA PRO A 52 -3.73 2.45 -3.55
C PRO A 52 -4.33 2.38 -2.14
N ALA A 53 -3.50 1.98 -1.18
CA ALA A 53 -3.88 1.99 0.23
C ALA A 53 -4.07 3.44 0.70
N ASP A 54 -5.34 3.85 0.87
CA ASP A 54 -5.73 5.16 1.43
C ASP A 54 -5.84 5.16 2.97
N GLY A 55 -6.13 4.00 3.58
CA GLY A 55 -6.11 3.82 5.04
C GLY A 55 -4.82 4.30 5.77
N PRO A 56 -3.61 4.12 5.22
CA PRO A 56 -2.36 4.53 5.86
C PRO A 56 -2.18 6.04 5.91
N ALA A 57 -2.74 6.76 4.93
CA ALA A 57 -2.64 8.22 4.87
C ALA A 57 -3.31 8.85 6.09
N PHE A 58 -4.46 8.33 6.52
CA PHE A 58 -5.16 8.82 7.70
C PHE A 58 -4.34 8.66 8.99
N PHE A 59 -3.67 7.51 9.16
CA PHE A 59 -2.81 7.26 10.31
C PHE A 59 -1.59 8.19 10.33
N VAL A 60 -0.97 8.43 9.16
CA VAL A 60 0.15 9.38 9.04
C VAL A 60 -0.29 10.78 9.41
N MET A 61 -1.40 11.26 8.85
CA MET A 61 -1.89 12.61 9.09
C MET A 61 -2.23 12.84 10.56
N SER A 62 -2.84 11.85 11.22
CA SER A 62 -3.15 11.93 12.64
C SER A 62 -1.89 12.04 13.48
N ILE A 63 -0.91 11.14 13.28
CA ILE A 63 0.33 11.09 14.06
C ILE A 63 1.18 12.35 13.85
N VAL A 64 1.25 12.89 12.63
CA VAL A 64 2.03 14.11 12.33
C VAL A 64 1.33 15.37 12.83
N SER A 65 -0.01 15.41 12.82
CA SER A 65 -0.77 16.59 13.26
C SER A 65 -0.57 16.92 14.74
N PHE A 66 -0.60 15.92 15.64
CA PHE A 66 -0.42 16.14 17.08
C PHE A 66 0.87 16.92 17.45
N PRO A 67 2.08 16.48 17.04
CA PRO A 67 3.32 17.19 17.37
C PRO A 67 3.41 18.55 16.66
N VAL A 68 2.89 18.69 15.44
CA VAL A 68 2.90 19.97 14.73
C VAL A 68 2.03 21.00 15.44
N VAL A 69 0.82 20.63 15.85
CA VAL A 69 -0.09 21.52 16.60
C VAL A 69 0.47 21.84 17.98
N ALA A 70 1.04 20.85 18.68
CA ALA A 70 1.70 21.08 19.97
C ALA A 70 2.87 22.06 19.84
N PHE A 71 3.70 21.91 18.82
CA PHE A 71 4.81 22.81 18.53
C PHE A 71 4.34 24.22 18.16
N ALA A 72 3.30 24.33 17.32
CA ALA A 72 2.72 25.61 16.94
C ALA A 72 2.10 26.34 18.14
N GLY A 73 1.41 25.62 19.03
CA GLY A 73 0.86 26.18 20.27
C GLY A 73 1.95 26.62 21.25
N TRP A 74 3.04 25.84 21.37
CA TRP A 74 4.18 26.23 22.20
C TRP A 74 4.88 27.51 21.69
N LEU A 75 5.02 27.65 20.37
CA LEU A 75 5.56 28.85 19.74
C LEU A 75 4.70 30.08 20.02
N GLU A 76 3.36 29.95 19.93
CA GLU A 76 2.41 31.03 20.22
C GLU A 76 2.59 31.54 21.66
N VAL A 77 2.60 30.63 22.63
CA VAL A 77 2.67 30.97 24.06
C VAL A 77 4.02 31.58 24.45
N SER A 78 5.11 31.16 23.80
CA SER A 78 6.47 31.56 24.19
C SER A 78 6.95 32.84 23.51
N PHE A 79 6.50 33.12 22.29
CA PHE A 79 7.12 34.15 21.45
C PHE A 79 6.13 35.17 20.84
N GLU A 80 4.81 35.03 21.06
CA GLU A 80 3.75 35.82 20.40
C GLU A 80 4.09 36.19 18.94
N PRO A 81 4.43 35.21 18.08
CA PRO A 81 4.93 35.50 16.75
C PRO A 81 3.84 36.08 15.87
N ALA A 82 4.21 36.91 14.90
CA ALA A 82 3.30 37.30 13.85
C ALA A 82 2.83 36.06 13.05
N LEU A 83 1.57 36.06 12.59
CA LEU A 83 0.91 34.93 11.92
C LEU A 83 1.71 34.32 10.75
N TRP A 84 2.53 35.12 10.05
CA TRP A 84 3.37 34.62 8.95
C TRP A 84 4.43 33.61 9.42
N VAL A 85 4.96 33.77 10.63
CA VAL A 85 5.95 32.86 11.21
C VAL A 85 5.32 31.48 11.44
N HIS A 86 4.06 31.44 11.88
CA HIS A 86 3.33 30.18 12.02
C HIS A 86 3.17 29.48 10.67
N PHE A 87 2.76 30.18 9.62
CA PHE A 87 2.66 29.57 8.29
C PHE A 87 4.02 29.09 7.77
N VAL A 88 5.08 29.88 7.95
CA VAL A 88 6.42 29.51 7.47
C VAL A 88 7.06 28.39 8.29
N THR A 89 6.66 28.18 9.55
CA THR A 89 7.23 27.10 10.39
C THR A 89 6.36 25.85 10.38
N SER A 90 5.06 25.97 10.68
CA SER A 90 4.15 24.82 10.81
C SER A 90 3.84 24.13 9.48
N LEU A 91 3.68 24.89 8.39
CA LEU A 91 3.30 24.35 7.09
C LEU A 91 4.41 23.47 6.49
N PRO A 92 5.69 23.88 6.40
CA PRO A 92 6.73 22.98 5.91
C PRO A 92 6.99 21.83 6.89
N LEU A 93 6.85 22.03 8.21
CA LEU A 93 7.01 20.94 9.17
C LEU A 93 5.95 19.85 8.97
N LEU A 94 4.69 20.26 8.76
CA LEU A 94 3.58 19.38 8.42
C LEU A 94 3.82 18.70 7.08
N LEU A 95 4.17 19.46 6.05
CA LEU A 95 4.34 18.93 4.69
C LEU A 95 5.48 17.91 4.63
N ILE A 96 6.64 18.25 5.20
CA ILE A 96 7.81 17.36 5.27
C ILE A 96 7.47 16.13 6.11
N GLY A 97 6.86 16.30 7.28
CA GLY A 97 6.47 15.20 8.15
C GLY A 97 5.53 14.21 7.46
N CYS A 98 4.48 14.72 6.81
CA CYS A 98 3.52 13.89 6.10
C CYS A 98 4.15 13.18 4.89
N LEU A 99 4.89 13.89 4.05
CA LEU A 99 5.51 13.31 2.85
C LEU A 99 6.61 12.28 3.21
N ALA A 100 7.40 12.55 4.25
CA ALA A 100 8.44 11.65 4.72
C ALA A 100 7.87 10.34 5.28
N LEU A 101 6.71 10.39 5.94
CA LEU A 101 6.09 9.21 6.56
C LEU A 101 5.17 8.44 5.60
N LEU A 102 4.53 9.13 4.64
CA LEU A 102 3.70 8.51 3.60
C LEU A 102 4.50 7.52 2.74
N ARG A 103 5.74 7.88 2.39
CA ARG A 103 6.58 7.10 1.48
C ARG A 103 6.97 5.70 2.01
N PRO A 104 7.54 5.54 3.23
CA PRO A 104 7.84 4.22 3.78
C PRO A 104 6.58 3.43 4.13
N LEU A 105 5.50 4.10 4.56
CA LEU A 105 4.27 3.40 4.94
C LEU A 105 3.56 2.79 3.73
N LYS A 106 3.49 3.52 2.61
CA LYS A 106 2.97 2.99 1.34
C LYS A 106 3.83 1.80 0.87
N GLY A 107 5.16 1.91 0.94
CA GLY A 107 6.06 0.81 0.58
C GLY A 107 5.89 -0.43 1.46
N TRP A 108 5.72 -0.24 2.76
CA TRP A 108 5.50 -1.32 3.72
C TRP A 108 4.22 -2.10 3.46
N ILE A 109 3.12 -1.42 3.15
CA ILE A 109 1.83 -2.08 2.94
C ILE A 109 1.79 -2.86 1.64
N VAL A 110 2.40 -2.35 0.56
CA VAL A 110 2.55 -3.12 -0.68
C VAL A 110 3.36 -4.40 -0.45
N CYS A 111 4.43 -4.33 0.34
CA CYS A 111 5.19 -5.52 0.74
C CYS A 111 4.35 -6.47 1.61
N ALA A 112 3.55 -5.95 2.54
CA ALA A 112 2.68 -6.74 3.39
C ALA A 112 1.57 -7.43 2.59
N GLN A 113 0.93 -6.74 1.65
CA GLN A 113 -0.08 -7.30 0.73
C GLN A 113 0.50 -8.45 -0.10
N TYR A 114 1.74 -8.31 -0.59
CA TYR A 114 2.42 -9.36 -1.34
C TYR A 114 2.67 -10.62 -0.50
N ILE A 115 3.09 -10.46 0.76
CA ILE A 115 3.38 -11.60 1.65
C ILE A 115 2.11 -12.28 2.14
N HIS A 116 1.13 -11.49 2.57
CA HIS A 116 -0.13 -12.00 3.09
C HIS A 116 -1.11 -12.42 1.97
N LYS A 117 -0.74 -12.25 0.70
CA LYS A 117 -1.57 -12.55 -0.48
C LYS A 117 -2.99 -11.99 -0.34
N ALA A 118 -3.09 -10.76 0.17
CA ALA A 118 -4.36 -10.08 0.35
C ALA A 118 -4.89 -9.70 -1.04
N ALA A 119 -5.84 -10.47 -1.55
CA ALA A 119 -6.63 -10.13 -2.72
C ALA A 119 -8.00 -9.63 -2.26
N GLU A 120 -8.60 -8.71 -3.01
CA GLU A 120 -9.97 -8.28 -2.75
C GLU A 120 -10.93 -9.47 -2.76
N ALA A 121 -11.89 -9.45 -1.84
CA ALA A 121 -12.98 -10.42 -1.84
C ALA A 121 -13.85 -10.18 -3.08
N ARG A 122 -13.57 -10.93 -4.15
CA ARG A 122 -14.43 -10.97 -5.32
C ARG A 122 -15.72 -11.69 -4.91
N LEU A 123 -16.79 -10.92 -4.72
CA LEU A 123 -18.11 -11.52 -4.63
C LEU A 123 -18.34 -12.20 -5.98
N VAL A 124 -18.39 -13.53 -5.97
CA VAL A 124 -19.03 -14.24 -7.08
C VAL A 124 -20.47 -13.78 -7.00
N GLU A 125 -20.89 -12.90 -7.91
CA GLU A 125 -22.30 -12.76 -8.20
C GLU A 125 -22.77 -14.18 -8.51
N ALA A 126 -23.42 -14.79 -7.53
CA ALA A 126 -24.34 -15.87 -7.80
C ALA A 126 -25.35 -15.23 -8.74
N GLU A 127 -25.09 -15.42 -10.02
CA GLU A 127 -26.09 -15.26 -11.06
C GLU A 127 -27.35 -15.85 -10.45
N THR A 128 -28.36 -15.00 -10.36
CA THR A 128 -29.72 -15.38 -10.07
C THR A 128 -30.07 -16.42 -11.12
N THR A 129 -29.70 -17.67 -10.86
CA THR A 129 -30.32 -18.83 -11.44
C THR A 129 -31.74 -18.67 -11.02
N ALA A 130 -32.53 -18.15 -11.95
CA ALA A 130 -33.89 -18.59 -12.13
C ALA A 130 -33.94 -20.06 -11.66
N ILE A 131 -34.82 -20.32 -10.71
CA ILE A 131 -35.33 -21.67 -10.52
C ILE A 131 -36.46 -21.78 -11.57
N PRO A 132 -36.24 -22.27 -12.81
CA PRO A 132 -37.33 -22.88 -13.53
C PRO A 132 -37.57 -24.23 -12.87
N ALA A 133 -38.66 -24.29 -12.10
CA ALA A 133 -39.26 -25.54 -11.68
C ALA A 133 -39.75 -26.30 -12.93
N SER A 134 -38.96 -27.25 -13.43
CA SER A 134 -39.47 -28.42 -14.19
C SER A 134 -38.30 -29.32 -14.59
N GLY A 135 -38.37 -30.58 -14.18
CA GLY A 135 -37.26 -31.52 -14.27
C GLY A 135 -36.95 -32.05 -15.68
N ALA A 136 -35.77 -32.65 -15.77
CA ALA A 136 -35.48 -33.75 -16.67
C ALA A 136 -34.20 -34.43 -16.15
N CYS A 137 -34.41 -35.56 -15.48
CA CYS A 137 -33.38 -36.56 -15.27
C CYS A 137 -33.08 -37.22 -16.64
N ALA A 138 -31.86 -37.08 -17.15
CA ALA A 138 -31.29 -37.91 -18.22
C ALA A 138 -29.76 -37.67 -18.23
N SER A 139 -28.96 -38.61 -17.72
CA SER A 139 -28.35 -39.72 -18.48
C SER A 139 -27.07 -39.31 -19.20
N GLY A 140 -25.93 -39.87 -18.78
CA GLY A 140 -24.67 -39.75 -19.54
C GLY A 140 -23.46 -40.35 -18.84
N SER A 141 -23.43 -41.68 -18.70
CA SER A 141 -22.30 -42.50 -18.28
C SER A 141 -21.05 -42.32 -19.18
N GLY A 142 -19.86 -42.40 -18.57
CA GLY A 142 -18.55 -42.49 -19.26
C GLY A 142 -17.40 -42.26 -18.27
N ALA A 143 -17.09 -43.22 -17.39
CA ALA A 143 -16.04 -44.24 -17.61
C ALA A 143 -14.68 -43.62 -18.01
N VAL A 144 -13.88 -43.25 -17.01
CA VAL A 144 -12.43 -43.07 -17.15
C VAL A 144 -11.78 -44.35 -16.63
N LYS A 145 -11.14 -45.08 -17.56
CA LYS A 145 -10.24 -46.21 -17.30
C LYS A 145 -8.96 -45.73 -16.62
#